data_AF-A0A7S1E9E9-F1
#
_entry.id   AF-A0A7S1E9E9-F1
#
_cell.length_a   1.000
_cell.length_b   1.000
_cell.length_c   1.000
_cell.angle_alpha   90.00
_cell.angle_beta   90.00
_cell.angle_gamma   90.00
#
_symmetry.space_group_name_H-M   'P 1'
#
loop_
_entity.id
_entity.type
_entity.pdbx_description
1 polymer ?
#
loop_
_entity_poly.entity_id
_entity_poly.type
_entity_poly.pdbx_seq_one_letter_code
_entity_poly.pdbx_strand_id
1 'polypeptide(L)'
;DEWPPGLTKEQLVNELQGLLTREFPGVVFNFSQYIQDNVEEGLSGVKGANSVKIIGPDLGILEKVAARAMSLMGQVQGVGDLGIFNVLGQPNLSIQIDRVKAARYGLKTGDVNAV
;
A
#
# COMPACT_ATOMS: atom_id res chain seq x y z
N ASP A 1 -29.66 21.18 7.15
CA ASP A 1 -30.11 22.53 6.79
C ASP A 1 -28.99 23.52 6.45
N GLU A 2 -27.71 23.18 6.65
CA GLU A 2 -26.55 24.02 6.26
C GLU A 2 -25.76 23.47 5.05
N TRP A 3 -26.31 22.52 4.30
CA TRP A 3 -25.64 21.99 3.11
C TRP A 3 -25.61 23.06 2.03
N PRO A 4 -24.46 23.33 1.38
CA PRO A 4 -24.42 24.24 0.24
C PRO A 4 -25.46 23.85 -0.82
N PRO A 5 -26.25 24.81 -1.33
CA PRO A 5 -27.30 24.51 -2.29
C PRO A 5 -26.72 23.88 -3.56
N GLY A 6 -27.29 22.75 -3.97
CA GLY A 6 -26.88 22.02 -5.16
C GLY A 6 -25.68 21.07 -4.99
N LEU A 7 -25.05 21.02 -3.81
CA LEU A 7 -23.95 20.11 -3.53
C LEU A 7 -24.46 18.73 -3.10
N THR A 8 -24.10 17.70 -3.85
CA THR A 8 -24.37 16.30 -3.49
C THR A 8 -23.22 15.70 -2.68
N LYS A 9 -23.49 14.58 -1.99
CA LYS A 9 -22.45 13.80 -1.30
C LYS A 9 -21.36 13.36 -2.27
N GLU A 10 -21.71 12.91 -3.47
CA GLU A 10 -20.76 12.46 -4.48
C GLU A 10 -19.84 13.59 -4.95
N GLN A 11 -20.41 14.78 -5.16
CA GLN A 11 -19.63 15.96 -5.50
C GLN A 11 -18.65 16.33 -4.39
N LEU A 12 -19.11 16.32 -3.13
CA LEU A 12 -18.24 16.59 -1.99
C LEU A 12 -17.11 15.56 -1.87
N VAL A 13 -17.40 14.27 -2.04
CA VAL A 13 -16.38 13.20 -2.03
C VAL A 13 -15.35 13.43 -3.13
N ASN A 14 -15.80 13.76 -4.35
CA ASN A 14 -14.90 14.04 -5.47
C ASN A 14 -14.02 15.28 -5.22
N GLU A 15 -14.58 16.34 -4.64
CA GLU A 15 -13.81 17.55 -4.26
C GLU A 15 -12.74 17.23 -3.21
N LEU A 16 -13.11 16.47 -2.18
CA LEU A 16 -12.16 16.05 -1.14
C LEU A 16 -11.09 15.11 -1.67
N GLN A 17 -11.45 14.15 -2.54
CA GLN A 17 -10.48 13.26 -3.20
C GLN A 17 -9.47 14.07 -4.01
N GLY A 18 -9.94 15.06 -4.79
CA GLY A 18 -9.07 15.94 -5.56
C GLY A 18 -8.15 16.78 -4.68
N LEU A 19 -8.67 17.34 -3.58
CA LEU A 19 -7.90 18.09 -2.60
C LEU A 19 -6.79 17.22 -1.97
N LEU A 20 -7.16 16.07 -1.40
CA LEU A 20 -6.23 15.19 -0.70
C LEU A 20 -5.15 14.63 -1.63
N THR A 21 -5.52 14.26 -2.85
CA THR A 21 -4.57 13.78 -3.87
C THR A 21 -3.54 14.86 -4.22
N ARG A 22 -3.94 16.13 -4.27
CA ARG A 22 -3.04 17.25 -4.57
C ARG A 22 -2.11 17.58 -3.41
N GLU A 23 -2.63 17.62 -2.18
CA GLU A 23 -1.87 18.02 -1.00
C GLU A 23 -0.93 16.92 -0.48
N PHE A 24 -1.23 15.64 -0.75
CA PHE A 24 -0.44 14.50 -0.29
C PHE A 24 0.03 13.58 -1.45
N PRO A 25 1.04 14.00 -2.24
CA PRO A 25 1.58 13.18 -3.31
C PRO A 25 2.11 11.83 -2.81
N GLY A 26 1.76 10.75 -3.52
CA GLY A 26 2.18 9.38 -3.18
C GLY A 26 1.29 8.68 -2.15
N VAL A 27 0.25 9.33 -1.63
CA VAL A 27 -0.78 8.71 -0.80
C VAL A 27 -2.02 8.43 -1.64
N VAL A 28 -2.55 7.22 -1.52
CA VAL A 28 -3.83 6.84 -2.13
C VAL A 28 -4.91 6.96 -1.06
N PHE A 29 -5.92 7.79 -1.33
CA PHE A 29 -7.10 7.94 -0.49
C PHE A 29 -8.27 7.17 -1.10
N ASN A 30 -9.08 6.57 -0.24
CA ASN A 30 -10.35 5.96 -0.57
C ASN A 30 -11.43 6.50 0.38
N PHE A 31 -12.67 6.58 -0.10
CA PHE A 31 -13.81 7.01 0.71
C PHE A 31 -14.79 5.86 0.94
N SER A 32 -15.14 5.63 2.19
CA SER A 32 -16.16 4.64 2.58
C SER A 32 -17.07 5.19 3.68
N GLN A 33 -18.04 4.37 4.09
CA GLN A 33 -18.89 4.64 5.25
C GLN A 33 -18.62 3.57 6.29
N TYR A 34 -18.62 3.92 7.59
CA TYR A 34 -18.20 3.01 8.66
C TYR A 34 -18.84 1.61 8.62
N ILE A 35 -20.16 1.52 8.40
CA ILE A 35 -20.86 0.23 8.32
C ILE A 35 -20.45 -0.52 7.05
N GLN A 36 -20.36 0.19 5.92
CA GLN A 36 -19.99 -0.39 4.64
C GLN A 36 -18.55 -0.92 4.66
N ASP A 37 -17.61 -0.15 5.24
CA ASP A 37 -16.20 -0.52 5.39
C ASP A 37 -16.06 -1.85 6.15
N ASN A 38 -16.78 -1.99 7.27
CA ASN A 38 -16.75 -3.21 8.07
C ASN A 38 -17.31 -4.43 7.31
N VAL A 39 -18.34 -4.24 6.49
CA VAL A 39 -18.93 -5.32 5.68
C VAL A 39 -18.01 -5.70 4.53
N GLU A 40 -17.44 -4.73 3.83
CA GLU A 40 -16.49 -4.94 2.74
C GLU A 40 -15.21 -5.63 3.21
N GLU A 41 -14.67 -5.22 4.37
CA GLU A 41 -13.52 -5.86 4.99
C GLU A 41 -13.83 -7.29 5.41
N GLY A 42 -15.00 -7.52 6.02
CA GLY A 42 -15.44 -8.85 6.42
C GLY A 42 -15.60 -9.82 5.23
N LEU A 43 -15.96 -9.32 4.05
CA LEU A 43 -16.16 -10.13 2.85
C LEU A 43 -14.89 -10.30 2.00
N SER A 44 -14.18 -9.21 1.72
CA SER A 44 -13.06 -9.19 0.78
C SER A 44 -11.69 -9.41 1.46
N GLY A 45 -11.65 -9.29 2.79
CA GLY A 45 -10.44 -9.32 3.59
C GLY A 45 -9.57 -8.06 3.47
N VAL A 46 -10.03 -7.04 2.75
CA VAL A 46 -9.38 -5.74 2.60
C VAL A 46 -10.43 -4.63 2.65
N LYS A 47 -10.00 -3.40 2.89
CA LYS A 47 -10.89 -2.24 2.85
C LYS A 47 -11.17 -1.85 1.40
N GLY A 48 -12.28 -2.32 0.87
CA GLY A 48 -12.75 -1.98 -0.46
C GLY A 48 -13.78 -2.96 -1.00
N ALA A 49 -14.66 -2.47 -1.87
CA ALA A 49 -15.76 -3.27 -2.42
C ALA A 49 -15.28 -4.50 -3.21
N ASN A 50 -14.08 -4.47 -3.79
CA ASN A 50 -13.50 -5.57 -4.56
C ASN A 50 -11.99 -5.68 -4.33
N SER A 51 -11.45 -6.90 -4.49
CA SER A 51 -10.02 -7.16 -4.38
C SER A 51 -9.55 -8.20 -5.41
N VAL A 52 -8.29 -8.06 -5.84
CA VAL A 52 -7.61 -9.05 -6.70
C VAL A 52 -6.45 -9.62 -5.92
N LYS A 53 -6.48 -10.94 -5.67
CA LYS A 53 -5.45 -11.64 -4.90
C LYS A 53 -4.49 -12.37 -5.84
N ILE A 54 -3.22 -11.97 -5.82
CA ILE A 54 -2.15 -12.61 -6.59
C ILE A 54 -1.33 -13.46 -5.61
N ILE A 55 -1.22 -14.77 -5.88
CA ILE A 55 -0.57 -15.73 -4.99
C ILE A 55 0.56 -16.42 -5.73
N GLY A 56 1.71 -16.55 -5.09
CA GLY A 56 2.88 -17.20 -5.65
C GLY A 56 4.08 -17.14 -4.71
N PRO A 57 5.16 -17.86 -5.03
CA PRO A 57 6.31 -17.99 -4.14
C PRO A 57 7.34 -16.85 -4.26
N ASP A 58 7.36 -16.12 -5.37
CA ASP A 58 8.37 -15.09 -5.65
C ASP A 58 7.78 -13.68 -5.50
N LEU A 59 8.19 -12.98 -4.46
CA LEU A 59 7.69 -11.64 -4.14
C LEU A 59 7.97 -10.61 -5.25
N GLY A 60 9.12 -10.72 -5.93
CA GLY A 60 9.48 -9.80 -7.01
C GLY A 60 8.62 -10.01 -8.27
N ILE A 61 8.21 -11.24 -8.55
CA ILE A 61 7.23 -11.55 -9.59
C ILE A 61 5.85 -11.03 -9.19
N LEU A 62 5.43 -11.26 -7.94
CA LEU A 62 4.12 -10.79 -7.45
C LEU A 62 3.97 -9.27 -7.61
N GLU A 63 4.99 -8.49 -7.25
CA GLU A 63 5.00 -7.03 -7.44
C GLU A 63 4.82 -6.62 -8.91
N LYS A 64 5.57 -7.26 -9.81
CA LYS A 64 5.46 -6.97 -11.25
C LYS A 64 4.08 -7.29 -11.80
N VAL A 65 3.48 -8.40 -11.35
CA VAL A 65 2.12 -8.79 -11.76
C VAL A 65 1.09 -7.83 -11.18
N ALA A 66 1.24 -7.42 -9.91
CA ALA A 66 0.36 -6.44 -9.27
C ALA A 66 0.41 -5.08 -9.98
N ALA A 67 1.59 -4.56 -10.29
CA ALA A 67 1.76 -3.32 -11.05
C ALA A 67 1.12 -3.41 -12.44
N ARG A 68 1.27 -4.55 -13.13
CA ARG A 68 0.63 -4.78 -14.42
C ARG A 68 -0.90 -4.86 -14.30
N ALA A 69 -1.41 -5.56 -13.29
CA ALA A 69 -2.84 -5.65 -13.04
C ALA A 69 -3.44 -4.27 -12.75
N MET A 70 -2.79 -3.47 -11.91
CA MET A 70 -3.19 -2.09 -11.62
C MET A 70 -3.23 -1.24 -12.90
N SER A 71 -2.20 -1.30 -13.73
CA SER A 71 -2.15 -0.55 -15.00
C SER A 71 -3.26 -0.92 -15.97
N LEU A 72 -3.64 -2.20 -16.03
CA LEU A 72 -4.75 -2.67 -16.87
C LEU A 72 -6.12 -2.30 -16.28
N MET A 73 -6.30 -2.47 -14.98
CA MET A 73 -7.55 -2.13 -14.30
C MET A 73 -7.84 -0.63 -14.30
N GLY A 74 -6.80 0.22 -14.24
CA GLY A 74 -6.95 1.67 -14.34
C GLY A 74 -7.49 2.15 -15.70
N GLN A 75 -7.54 1.29 -16.72
CA GLN A 75 -8.15 1.60 -18.03
C GLN A 75 -9.63 1.23 -18.09
N VAL A 76 -10.15 0.52 -17.07
CA VAL A 76 -11.55 0.08 -17.03
C VAL A 76 -12.42 1.19 -16.48
N GLN A 77 -13.41 1.62 -17.27
CA GLN A 77 -14.35 2.65 -16.85
C GLN A 77 -15.10 2.23 -15.58
N GLY A 78 -15.14 3.14 -14.60
CA GLY A 78 -15.83 2.92 -13.32
C GLY A 78 -14.93 2.35 -12.21
N VAL A 79 -13.67 2.01 -12.50
CA VAL A 79 -12.69 1.69 -11.45
C VAL A 79 -12.22 2.99 -10.80
N GLY A 80 -12.61 3.20 -9.55
CA GLY A 80 -12.11 4.27 -8.68
C GLY A 80 -11.16 3.74 -7.61
N ASP A 81 -10.41 4.64 -6.97
CA ASP A 81 -9.60 4.40 -5.76
C ASP A 81 -8.69 3.16 -5.81
N LEU A 82 -8.13 2.88 -6.99
CA LEU A 82 -7.31 1.69 -7.24
C LEU A 82 -5.96 1.80 -6.50
N GLY A 83 -5.59 0.74 -5.78
CA GLY A 83 -4.33 0.67 -5.05
C GLY A 83 -3.73 -0.73 -5.04
N ILE A 84 -2.43 -0.80 -4.71
CA ILE A 84 -1.68 -2.06 -4.49
C ILE A 84 -1.21 -2.10 -3.04
N PHE A 85 -1.43 -3.24 -2.39
CA PHE A 85 -0.75 -3.57 -1.13
C PHE A 85 0.59 -4.23 -1.46
N ASN A 86 1.66 -3.45 -1.45
CA ASN A 86 3.00 -3.94 -1.76
C ASN A 86 3.44 -4.99 -0.73
N VAL A 87 4.00 -6.09 -1.22
CA VAL A 87 4.53 -7.20 -0.42
C VAL A 87 6.02 -7.04 -0.14
N LEU A 88 6.73 -6.25 -0.95
CA LEU A 88 8.09 -5.84 -0.65
C LEU A 88 8.06 -4.73 0.41
N GLY A 89 8.62 -5.03 1.58
CA GLY A 89 8.63 -4.13 2.72
C GLY A 89 9.66 -3.01 2.64
N GLN A 90 9.82 -2.32 3.76
CA GLN A 90 10.79 -1.24 3.92
C GLN A 90 12.23 -1.71 3.69
N PRO A 91 13.12 -0.83 3.21
CA PRO A 91 14.53 -1.15 3.08
C PRO A 91 15.10 -1.58 4.44
N ASN A 92 15.88 -2.65 4.43
CA ASN A 92 16.55 -3.16 5.61
C ASN A 92 18.06 -2.95 5.47
N LEU A 93 18.69 -2.42 6.53
CA LEU A 93 20.14 -2.40 6.61
C LEU A 93 20.63 -3.78 7.09
N SER A 94 21.25 -4.53 6.19
CA SER A 94 21.89 -5.80 6.53
C SER A 94 23.38 -5.59 6.76
N ILE A 95 23.82 -5.73 8.01
CA ILE A 95 25.24 -5.72 8.37
C ILE A 95 25.76 -7.16 8.30
N GLN A 96 26.53 -7.46 7.26
CA GLN A 96 27.15 -8.77 7.08
C GLN A 96 28.57 -8.77 7.62
N ILE A 97 28.79 -9.48 8.73
CA ILE A 97 30.10 -9.54 9.38
C ILE A 97 31.02 -10.52 8.64
N ASP A 98 32.10 -9.98 8.07
CA ASP A 98 33.22 -10.78 7.56
C ASP A 98 34.02 -11.35 8.73
N ARG A 99 33.81 -12.64 9.01
CA ARG A 99 34.46 -13.35 10.12
C ARG A 99 35.97 -13.36 10.02
N VAL A 100 36.51 -13.46 8.80
CA VAL A 100 37.96 -13.55 8.57
C VAL A 100 38.62 -12.21 8.85
N LYS A 101 37.97 -11.10 8.46
CA LYS A 101 38.45 -9.76 8.80
C LYS A 101 38.30 -9.47 10.29
N ALA A 102 37.16 -9.81 10.90
CA ALA A 102 36.93 -9.61 12.34
C ALA A 102 38.00 -10.32 13.20
N ALA A 103 38.39 -11.53 12.81
CA ALA A 103 39.42 -12.30 13.51
C ALA A 103 40.80 -11.61 13.51
N ARG A 104 41.15 -10.85 12.46
CA ARG A 104 42.41 -10.06 12.42
C ARG A 104 42.46 -8.99 13.50
N TYR A 105 41.31 -8.54 13.97
CA TYR A 105 41.16 -7.56 15.04
C TYR A 105 40.82 -8.21 16.40
N GLY A 106 40.84 -9.54 16.48
CA GLY A 106 40.50 -10.29 17.71
C GLY A 106 39.02 -10.23 18.08
N LEU A 107 38.14 -9.77 17.18
CA LEU A 107 36.71 -9.60 17.44
C LEU A 107 35.94 -10.87 17.10
N LYS A 108 35.00 -11.24 17.97
CA LYS A 108 33.97 -12.23 17.68
C LYS A 108 32.82 -11.56 16.94
N THR A 109 32.03 -12.34 16.19
CA THR A 109 30.82 -11.83 15.55
C THR A 109 29.80 -11.27 16.55
N GLY A 110 29.79 -11.83 17.77
CA GLY A 110 28.96 -11.32 18.87
C GLY A 110 29.34 -9.91 19.30
N ASP A 111 30.64 -9.58 19.28
CA ASP A 111 31.14 -8.26 19.67
C ASP A 111 30.69 -7.18 18.68
N VAL A 112 30.63 -7.53 17.39
CA VAL A 112 30.17 -6.62 16.32
C VAL A 112 28.65 -6.46 16.30
N ASN A 113 27.91 -7.50 16.69
CA ASN A 113 26.44 -7.45 16.77
C ASN A 113 25.90 -6.76 18.04
N ALA A 114 26.75 -6.54 19.06
CA ALA A 114 26.36 -5.97 20.34
C ALA A 114 26.46 -4.43 20.40
N VAL A 115 26.87 -3.79 19.31
CA VAL A 115 27.08 -2.34 19.19
C VAL A 115 26.14 -1.75 18.15
#